data_AF-A0AAU6FFT1-F1
#
_entry.id   AF-A0AAU6FFT1-F1
#
_cell.length_a   1.000
_cell.length_b   1.000
_cell.length_c   1.000
_cell.angle_alpha   90.00
_cell.angle_beta   90.00
_cell.angle_gamma   90.00
#
_symmetry.space_group_name_H-M   'P 1'
#
loop_
_entity.id
_entity.type
_entity.pdbx_description
1 polymer ?
#
loop_
_entity_poly.entity_id
_entity_poly.type
_entity_poly.pdbx_seq_one_letter_code
_entity_poly.pdbx_strand_id
1 'polypeptide(L)' 'MSAPGDEDDRPLYERFGLRIARRGYDRDQVEAYLTRLLGGAPPDRTVAFELVRRGYERGGVDEVITRLHREASGRRGQP' A
#
# COMPACT_ATOMS: atom_id res chain seq x y z
N MET A 1 31.17 -3.03 7.32
CA MET A 1 30.48 -3.72 6.22
C MET A 1 28.99 -3.62 6.49
N SER A 2 28.34 -2.59 5.93
CA SER A 2 26.87 -2.47 5.93
C SER A 2 26.39 -3.01 4.60
N ALA A 3 25.37 -3.87 4.60
CA ALA A 3 24.87 -4.51 3.40
C ALA A 3 24.41 -3.47 2.37
N PRO A 4 24.75 -3.63 1.07
CA PRO A 4 24.17 -2.83 0.00
C PRO A 4 22.85 -3.49 -0.39
N GLY A 5 21.76 -3.02 0.20
CA GLY A 5 20.42 -3.38 -0.22
C GLY A 5 19.57 -2.13 -0.17
N ASP A 6 18.95 -1.79 -1.29
CA ASP A 6 17.65 -1.09 -1.26
C ASP A 6 17.65 0.44 -1.01
N GLU A 7 18.66 1.17 -1.47
CA GLU A 7 18.64 2.65 -1.40
C GLU A 7 17.66 3.35 -2.38
N ASP A 8 17.05 2.62 -3.33
CA ASP A 8 15.88 3.08 -4.12
C ASP A 8 14.56 2.39 -3.71
N ASP A 9 14.64 1.26 -3.00
CA ASP A 9 13.50 0.50 -2.47
C ASP A 9 13.14 1.03 -1.08
N ARG A 10 12.92 2.35 -1.00
CA ARG A 10 12.18 2.85 0.15
C ARG A 10 10.82 2.20 0.09
N PRO A 11 10.45 1.43 1.11
CA PRO A 11 9.23 0.67 1.02
C PRO A 11 8.05 1.61 0.77
N LEU A 12 7.13 1.22 -0.10
CA LEU A 12 6.05 2.12 -0.55
C LEU A 12 5.29 2.73 0.63
N TYR A 13 5.18 1.99 1.73
CA TYR A 13 4.56 2.42 2.97
C TYR A 13 5.25 3.59 3.68
N GLU A 14 6.58 3.73 3.56
CA GLU A 14 7.33 4.87 4.10
C GLU A 14 7.06 6.12 3.29
N ARG A 15 6.96 5.99 1.95
CA ARG A 15 6.53 7.07 1.05
C ARG A 15 5.13 7.58 1.40
N PHE A 16 4.24 6.70 1.89
CA PHE A 16 2.88 7.07 2.29
C PHE A 16 2.71 7.34 3.80
N GLY A 17 3.75 7.17 4.61
CA GLY A 17 3.70 7.43 6.05
C GLY A 17 2.89 6.41 6.87
N LEU A 18 2.79 5.17 6.41
CA LEU A 18 2.07 4.12 7.14
C LEU A 18 2.81 3.72 8.42
N ARG A 19 2.04 3.51 9.49
CA ARG A 19 2.58 3.09 10.80
C ARG A 19 2.47 1.59 10.98
N ILE A 20 3.40 1.01 11.73
CA ILE A 20 3.34 -0.39 12.16
C ILE A 20 2.46 -0.48 13.41
N ALA A 21 1.44 -1.34 13.36
CA ALA A 21 0.57 -1.63 14.49
C ALA A 21 0.90 -3.02 15.07
N ARG A 22 0.59 -3.23 16.36
CA ARG A 22 0.72 -4.57 16.99
C ARG A 22 -0.09 -5.63 16.26
N ARG A 23 -1.23 -5.25 15.67
CA ARG A 23 -2.08 -6.06 14.82
C ARG A 23 -2.54 -5.22 13.64
N GLY A 24 -2.12 -5.61 12.45
CA GLY A 24 -2.27 -4.80 11.24
C GLY A 24 -2.33 -5.68 10.00
N TYR A 25 -2.51 -5.05 8.85
CA TYR A 25 -2.51 -5.75 7.58
C TYR A 25 -1.12 -6.27 7.23
N ASP A 26 -1.08 -7.43 6.59
CA ASP A 26 0.15 -8.04 6.11
C ASP A 26 0.89 -7.11 5.14
N ARG A 27 2.21 -7.00 5.35
CA ARG A 27 3.03 -5.98 4.68
C ARG A 27 3.22 -6.32 3.20
N ASP A 28 3.58 -7.57 2.92
CA ASP A 28 3.70 -8.09 1.56
C ASP A 28 2.39 -7.97 0.77
N GLN A 29 1.24 -8.27 1.38
CA GLN A 29 -0.05 -8.11 0.71
C GLN A 29 -0.38 -6.66 0.39
N VAL A 30 -0.12 -5.73 1.32
CA VAL A 30 -0.34 -4.30 1.10
C VAL A 30 0.61 -3.78 0.02
N GLU A 31 1.88 -4.17 0.03
CA GLU A 31 2.87 -3.73 -0.96
C GLU A 31 2.55 -4.25 -2.36
N ALA A 32 2.13 -5.51 -2.48
CA ALA A 32 1.65 -6.07 -3.74
C ALA A 32 0.41 -5.34 -4.26
N TYR A 33 -0.52 -4.97 -3.37
CA TYR A 33 -1.73 -4.21 -3.73
C TYR A 33 -1.39 -2.80 -4.22
N LEU A 34 -0.55 -2.08 -3.48
CA LEU A 34 -0.12 -0.72 -3.84
C LEU A 34 0.65 -0.71 -5.16
N THR A 35 1.53 -1.69 -5.39
CA THR A 35 2.27 -1.84 -6.64
C THR A 35 1.34 -1.99 -7.85
N ARG A 36 0.29 -2.82 -7.73
CA ARG A 36 -0.72 -2.98 -8.80
C ARG A 36 -1.52 -1.70 -9.03
N LEU A 37 -1.89 -1.01 -7.95
CA LEU A 37 -2.64 0.24 -8.00
C LEU A 37 -1.83 1.36 -8.67
N LEU A 38 -0.55 1.48 -8.35
CA LEU A 38 0.39 2.39 -9.00
C LEU A 38 0.65 2.01 -10.47
N GLY A 39 0.65 0.72 -10.78
CA GLY A 39 0.72 0.18 -12.14
C GLY A 39 -0.54 0.40 -13.00
N GLY A 40 -1.57 1.07 -12.47
CA GLY A 40 -2.81 1.36 -13.20
C GLY A 40 -3.75 0.16 -13.37
N ALA A 41 -3.45 -0.95 -12.70
CA ALA A 41 -4.30 -2.12 -12.61
C ALA A 41 -4.89 -2.20 -11.20
N PRO A 42 -5.91 -1.39 -10.86
CA PRO A 42 -6.52 -1.42 -9.54
C PRO A 42 -7.08 -2.83 -9.29
N PRO A 43 -6.54 -3.58 -8.30
CA PRO A 43 -7.17 -4.80 -7.86
C PRO A 43 -8.55 -4.51 -7.26
N ASP A 44 -9.39 -5.53 -7.19
CA ASP A 44 -10.74 -5.39 -6.66
C ASP A 44 -10.71 -4.81 -5.24
N ARG A 45 -11.64 -3.88 -4.94
CA ARG A 45 -11.73 -3.25 -3.61
C ARG A 45 -12.07 -4.25 -2.50
N THR A 46 -12.53 -5.44 -2.83
CA THR A 46 -12.86 -6.50 -1.85
C THR A 46 -11.66 -7.34 -1.38
N VAL A 47 -10.43 -7.02 -1.80
CA VAL A 47 -9.24 -7.70 -1.24
C VAL A 47 -9.17 -7.47 0.27
N ALA A 48 -9.48 -8.52 1.04
CA ALA A 48 -9.29 -8.54 2.47
C ALA A 48 -7.84 -8.89 2.77
N PHE A 49 -7.08 -7.92 3.26
CA PHE A 49 -5.72 -8.15 3.71
C PHE A 49 -5.70 -9.02 4.97
N GLU A 50 -4.76 -9.96 5.04
CA GLU A 50 -4.58 -10.77 6.24
C GLU A 50 -4.12 -9.92 7.43
N LEU A 51 -4.59 -10.25 8.64
CA LEU A 51 -4.21 -9.56 9.86
C LEU A 51 -3.08 -10.29 10.58
N VAL A 52 -1.89 -9.73 10.52
CA VAL A 52 -0.68 -10.26 11.15
C VAL A 52 -0.25 -9.43 12.37
N ARG A 53 0.60 -10.02 13.21
CA ARG A 53 1.29 -9.26 14.26
C ARG A 53 2.39 -8.42 13.63
N ARG A 54 2.50 -7.15 14.03
CA ARG A 54 3.43 -6.17 13.42
C ARG A 54 3.17 -5.89 11.93
N GLY A 55 1.90 -5.86 11.53
CA GLY A 55 1.49 -5.40 10.20
C GLY A 55 1.29 -3.87 10.13
N TYR A 56 0.91 -3.37 8.95
CA TYR A 56 0.54 -1.96 8.80
C TYR A 56 -0.77 -1.65 9.52
N GLU A 57 -0.84 -0.47 10.10
CA GLU A 57 -2.08 0.02 10.69
C GLU A 57 -3.18 0.11 9.63
N ARG A 58 -4.32 -0.51 9.93
CA ARG A 58 -5.46 -0.60 9.02
C ARG A 58 -5.96 0.77 8.57
N GLY A 59 -6.09 1.71 9.52
CA GLY A 59 -6.57 3.07 9.25
C GLY A 59 -5.69 3.79 8.22
N GLY A 60 -4.37 3.80 8.46
CA GLY A 60 -3.42 4.36 7.50
C GLY A 60 -3.47 3.70 6.12
N VAL A 61 -3.55 2.37 6.05
CA VAL A 61 -3.63 1.64 4.77
C VAL A 61 -4.92 1.98 4.02
N ASP A 62 -6.07 1.94 4.70
CA ASP A 62 -7.37 2.25 4.12
C ASP A 62 -7.44 3.69 3.58
N GLU A 63 -6.85 4.66 4.28
CA GLU A 63 -6.74 6.05 3.78
C GLU A 63 -5.92 6.14 2.48
N VAL A 64 -4.74 5.50 2.45
CA VAL A 64 -3.86 5.51 1.28
C VAL A 64 -4.53 4.84 0.09
N ILE A 65 -5.17 3.69 0.29
CA ILE A 65 -5.90 2.97 -0.75
C ILE A 65 -7.06 3.84 -1.28
N THR A 66 -7.84 4.45 -0.39
CA THR A 66 -8.96 5.32 -0.77
C THR A 66 -8.49 6.50 -1.62
N ARG A 67 -7.38 7.13 -1.22
CA ARG A 67 -6.77 8.23 -1.96
C ARG A 67 -6.30 7.78 -3.35
N LEU A 68 -5.52 6.71 -3.43
CA LEU A 68 -5.00 6.20 -4.71
C LEU A 68 -6.12 5.72 -5.64
N HIS A 69 -7.17 5.10 -5.09
CA HIS A 69 -8.37 4.75 -5.86
C HIS A 69 -9.04 5.99 -6.44
N ARG A 70 -9.19 7.07 -5.67
CA ARG A 70 -9.74 8.34 -6.18
C ARG A 70 -8.89 8.90 -7.32
N GLU A 71 -7.56 8.84 -7.20
CA GLU A 71 -6.63 9.30 -8.24
C GLU A 71 -6.68 8.42 -9.50
N ALA A 72 -6.82 7.11 -9.35
CA ALA A 72 -6.96 6.16 -10.46
C ALA A 72 -8.31 6.30 -11.17
N SER A 73 -9.42 6.44 -10.42
CA SER A 73 -10.75 6.68 -10.96
C SER A 73 -10.84 8.04 -11.67
N GLY A 74 -10.16 9.06 -11.15
CA GLY A 74 -10.12 10.40 -11.74
C GLY A 74 -9.37 10.45 -13.08
N ARG A 75 -8.31 9.64 -13.25
CA ARG A 75 -7.58 9.55 -14.52
C ARG A 75 -8.37 8.87 -15.65
N ARG A 76 -9.38 8.05 -15.33
CA ARG A 76 -10.18 7.32 -16.32
C ARG A 76 -11.41 8.09 -16.84
N GLY A 77 -11.62 9.32 -16.36
CA GLY A 77 -12.79 10.15 -16.64
C GLY A 77 -12.48 11.57 -17.07
N GLN A 78 -11.50 11.77 -17.95
CA GLN A 78 -11.30 13.06 -18.63
C GLN A 78 -11.75 12.93 -20.10
N PRO A 79 -12.93 13.48 -20.48
CA PRO A 79 -13.30 13.71 -21.88
C PRO A 79 -12.50 14.85 -22.51
#